data_AF-A0A4R7VZX7-F1
#
_entry.id   AF-A0A4R7VZX7-F1
#
_cell.length_a   1.000
_cell.length_b   1.000
_cell.length_c   1.000
_cell.angle_alpha   90.00
_cell.angle_beta   90.00
_cell.angle_gamma   90.00
#
_symmetry.space_group_name_H-M   'P 1'
#
loop_
_entity.id
_entity.type
_entity.pdbx_description
1 polymer ?
#
loop_
_entity_poly.entity_id
_entity_poly.type
_entity_poly.pdbx_seq_one_letter_code
_entity_poly.pdbx_strand_id
1 'polypeptide(L)'
;MSATTTRTHVLVRATDPILQNGVCMTLRTRPEVWLADETADPAATVALVAADRFDDRTVALLRAVQARGYTKLVLIAGEVAEAEVLTAVESGVCAVARRADATPDMLVRLVRAAAAGEGSLPPDLLGRLLNQVSRLQRHVLEPRGLQLAGVTTRESEVLRLVASGFSTQEIAEKLCYSQRTVKSILHDVTNRFHLRNRAHAVAYALREGLI
;
A
#
# COMPACT_ATOMS: atom_id res chain seq x y z
N MET A 1 -31.76 5.18 -19.24
CA MET A 1 -31.43 4.45 -18.00
C MET A 1 -30.30 5.21 -17.32
N SER A 2 -30.62 6.10 -16.38
CA SER A 2 -29.62 6.92 -15.69
C SER A 2 -28.87 6.04 -14.69
N ALA A 3 -27.63 5.68 -15.01
CA ALA A 3 -26.74 5.07 -14.05
C ALA A 3 -26.47 6.08 -12.93
N THR A 4 -26.78 5.72 -11.69
CA THR A 4 -26.40 6.50 -10.51
C THR A 4 -24.88 6.48 -10.42
N THR A 5 -24.21 7.48 -11.00
CA THR A 5 -22.76 7.59 -10.91
C THR A 5 -22.40 7.86 -9.45
N THR A 6 -21.97 6.83 -8.73
CA THR A 6 -21.41 6.97 -7.39
C THR A 6 -20.23 7.93 -7.46
N ARG A 7 -20.35 9.09 -6.81
CA ARG A 7 -19.29 10.10 -6.78
C ARG A 7 -18.18 9.65 -5.85
N THR A 8 -16.93 9.75 -6.32
CA THR A 8 -15.77 9.48 -5.47
C THR A 8 -15.46 10.72 -4.63
N HIS A 9 -15.41 10.56 -3.31
CA HIS A 9 -14.98 11.62 -2.40
C HIS A 9 -13.46 11.80 -2.47
N VAL A 10 -13.00 13.03 -2.67
CA VAL A 10 -11.58 13.36 -2.82
C VAL A 10 -11.18 14.50 -1.90
N LEU A 11 -10.20 14.25 -1.05
CA LEU A 11 -9.48 15.29 -0.33
C LEU A 11 -8.26 15.71 -1.17
N VAL A 12 -8.18 16.99 -1.55
CA VAL A 12 -7.02 17.53 -2.25
C VAL A 12 -6.08 18.19 -1.26
N ARG A 13 -4.80 17.83 -1.28
CA ARG A 13 -3.72 18.52 -0.56
C ARG A 13 -2.59 18.85 -1.52
N ALA A 14 -1.90 19.95 -1.27
CA ALA A 14 -0.69 20.26 -2.02
C ALA A 14 0.40 20.90 -1.18
N THR A 15 1.61 20.93 -1.72
CA THR A 15 2.77 21.60 -1.11
C THR A 15 2.64 23.13 -1.11
N ASP A 16 1.80 23.69 -1.97
CA ASP A 16 1.51 25.13 -2.01
C ASP A 16 0.03 25.42 -2.38
N PRO A 17 -0.49 26.60 -2.02
CA PRO A 17 -1.89 26.95 -2.25
C PRO A 17 -2.29 27.04 -3.73
N ILE A 18 -1.37 27.39 -4.63
CA ILE A 18 -1.68 27.57 -6.06
C ILE A 18 -1.93 26.20 -6.68
N LEU A 19 -1.07 25.22 -6.42
CA LEU A 19 -1.27 23.84 -6.86
C LEU A 19 -2.56 23.25 -6.28
N GLN A 20 -2.82 23.44 -4.98
CA GLN A 20 -4.04 22.93 -4.36
C GLN A 20 -5.29 23.51 -5.04
N ASN A 21 -5.32 24.83 -5.23
CA ASN A 21 -6.45 25.51 -5.86
C ASN A 21 -6.62 25.09 -7.33
N GLY A 22 -5.53 24.95 -8.09
CA GLY A 22 -5.57 24.51 -9.48
C GLY A 22 -6.17 23.11 -9.63
N VAL A 23 -5.75 22.17 -8.79
CA VAL A 23 -6.30 20.80 -8.78
C VAL A 23 -7.78 20.81 -8.33
N CYS A 24 -8.11 21.56 -7.28
CA CYS A 24 -9.50 21.72 -6.84
C CYS A 24 -10.40 22.28 -7.94
N MET A 25 -9.98 23.34 -8.65
CA MET A 25 -10.78 23.90 -9.74
C MET A 25 -10.96 22.91 -10.89
N THR A 26 -9.90 22.15 -11.20
CA THR A 26 -9.94 21.11 -12.24
C THR A 26 -10.94 20.02 -11.91
N LEU A 27 -10.99 19.57 -10.65
CA LEU A 27 -11.89 18.50 -10.20
C LEU A 27 -13.31 18.97 -9.91
N ARG A 28 -13.50 20.23 -9.50
CA ARG A 28 -14.82 20.80 -9.15
C ARG A 28 -15.82 20.74 -10.31
N THR A 29 -15.35 20.77 -11.56
CA THR A 29 -16.19 20.72 -12.75
C THR A 29 -16.62 19.29 -13.15
N ARG A 30 -16.15 18.27 -12.42
CA ARG A 30 -16.26 16.87 -12.81
C ARG A 30 -17.39 16.18 -12.03
N PRO A 31 -18.45 15.69 -12.69
CA PRO A 31 -19.62 15.11 -12.00
C PRO A 31 -19.32 13.80 -11.27
N GLU A 32 -18.23 13.12 -11.58
CA GLU A 32 -17.79 11.86 -10.98
C GLU A 32 -17.08 12.04 -9.63
N VAL A 33 -16.65 13.27 -9.30
CA VAL A 33 -15.83 13.56 -8.12
C VAL A 33 -16.55 14.52 -7.20
N TRP A 34 -16.47 14.27 -5.90
CA TRP A 34 -16.92 15.19 -4.86
C TRP A 34 -15.70 15.67 -4.05
N LEU A 35 -15.45 16.97 -4.02
CA LEU A 35 -14.38 17.53 -3.19
C LEU A 35 -14.79 17.50 -1.73
N ALA A 36 -14.08 16.69 -0.95
CA ALA A 36 -14.26 16.53 0.47
C ALA A 36 -13.52 17.62 1.25
N ASP A 37 -14.05 17.96 2.42
CA ASP A 37 -13.35 18.76 3.42
C ASP A 37 -12.58 17.87 4.41
N GLU A 38 -12.03 18.50 5.45
CA GLU A 38 -11.24 17.83 6.49
C GLU A 38 -12.02 16.89 7.40
N THR A 39 -13.35 16.97 7.37
CA THR A 39 -14.25 16.21 8.25
C THR A 39 -14.73 14.91 7.61
N ALA A 40 -14.41 14.69 6.33
CA ALA A 40 -14.80 13.49 5.62
C ALA A 40 -14.15 12.22 6.20
N ASP A 41 -14.88 11.11 6.15
CA ASP A 41 -14.38 9.80 6.56
C ASP A 41 -13.14 9.42 5.73
N PRO A 42 -11.96 9.29 6.36
CA PRO A 42 -10.73 8.91 5.67
C PRO A 42 -10.79 7.54 4.99
N ALA A 43 -11.59 6.61 5.51
CA ALA A 43 -11.69 5.25 4.95
C ALA A 43 -12.46 5.23 3.61
N ALA A 44 -13.41 6.15 3.43
CA ALA A 44 -14.24 6.29 2.24
C ALA A 44 -13.74 7.36 1.25
N THR A 45 -12.65 8.06 1.56
CA THR A 45 -12.16 9.21 0.81
C THR A 45 -10.78 8.94 0.20
N VAL A 46 -10.61 9.30 -1.08
CA VAL A 46 -9.30 9.27 -1.74
C VAL A 46 -8.56 10.57 -1.43
N ALA A 47 -7.32 10.47 -0.96
CA ALA A 47 -6.47 11.64 -0.76
C ALA A 47 -5.59 11.86 -2.00
N LEU A 48 -5.75 12.98 -2.67
CA LEU A 48 -4.94 13.39 -3.81
C LEU A 48 -3.95 14.45 -3.35
N VAL A 49 -2.67 14.12 -3.39
CA VAL A 49 -1.56 14.98 -3.01
C VAL A 49 -0.86 15.48 -4.27
N ALA A 50 -0.83 16.80 -4.44
CA ALA A 50 -0.15 17.46 -5.54
C ALA A 50 1.11 18.18 -5.06
N ALA A 51 2.21 17.99 -5.77
CA ALA A 51 3.48 18.64 -5.48
C ALA A 51 4.16 19.07 -6.77
N ASP A 52 5.06 20.05 -6.68
CA ASP A 52 5.92 20.39 -7.81
C ASP A 52 7.01 19.33 -8.02
N ARG A 53 7.64 18.89 -6.93
CA ARG A 53 8.69 17.85 -6.90
C ARG A 53 8.41 16.88 -5.77
N PHE A 54 8.91 15.65 -5.90
CA PHE A 54 8.88 14.70 -4.79
C PHE A 54 10.11 14.92 -3.88
N ASP A 55 9.89 15.60 -2.76
CA ASP A 55 10.92 15.97 -1.79
C ASP A 55 10.46 15.68 -0.34
N ASP A 56 11.28 16.03 0.65
CA ASP A 56 10.97 15.81 2.07
C ASP A 56 9.66 16.48 2.50
N ARG A 57 9.28 17.61 1.89
CA ARG A 57 8.00 18.28 2.18
C ARG A 57 6.83 17.45 1.67
N THR A 58 6.96 16.88 0.48
CA THR A 58 5.97 15.98 -0.11
C THR A 58 5.82 14.71 0.71
N VAL A 59 6.93 14.10 1.12
CA VAL A 59 6.92 12.92 2.01
C VAL A 59 6.28 13.24 3.36
N ALA A 60 6.61 14.38 3.96
CA ALA A 60 5.99 14.82 5.22
C ALA A 60 4.48 15.03 5.07
N LEU A 61 4.03 15.61 3.95
CA LEU A 61 2.61 15.79 3.66
C LEU A 61 1.88 14.45 3.47
N LEU A 62 2.47 13.52 2.71
CA LEU A 62 1.93 12.16 2.54
C LEU A 62 1.77 11.45 3.88
N ARG A 63 2.80 11.49 4.73
CA ARG A 63 2.75 10.90 6.08
C ARG A 63 1.71 11.57 6.98
N ALA A 64 1.57 12.90 6.91
CA ALA A 64 0.56 13.63 7.66
C ALA A 64 -0.87 13.23 7.24
N VAL A 65 -1.09 13.04 5.93
CA VAL A 65 -2.36 12.54 5.39
C VAL A 65 -2.60 11.09 5.84
N GLN A 66 -1.60 10.22 5.74
CA GLN A 66 -1.71 8.83 6.18
C GLN A 66 -1.99 8.71 7.68
N ALA A 67 -1.35 9.54 8.51
CA ALA A 67 -1.57 9.57 9.97
C ALA A 67 -2.99 9.99 10.35
N ARG A 68 -3.72 10.67 9.46
CA ARG A 68 -5.15 10.99 9.63
C ARG A 68 -6.08 9.83 9.25
N GLY A 69 -5.53 8.69 8.82
CA GLY A 69 -6.30 7.48 8.48
C GLY A 69 -6.65 7.31 7.01
N TYR A 70 -6.16 8.18 6.12
CA TYR A 70 -6.34 7.98 4.68
C TYR A 70 -5.46 6.83 4.20
N THR A 71 -6.05 5.87 3.51
CA THR A 71 -5.35 4.68 3.01
C THR A 71 -5.22 4.64 1.48
N LYS A 72 -5.98 5.49 0.79
CA LYS A 72 -6.02 5.59 -0.68
C LYS A 72 -5.37 6.89 -1.12
N LEU A 73 -4.03 6.90 -1.24
CA LEU A 73 -3.28 8.09 -1.61
C LEU A 73 -2.91 8.08 -3.10
N VAL A 74 -3.23 9.18 -3.78
CA VAL A 74 -2.81 9.48 -5.15
C VAL A 74 -1.80 10.61 -5.11
N LEU A 75 -0.66 10.45 -5.77
CA LEU A 75 0.38 11.46 -5.88
C LEU A 75 0.42 12.03 -7.31
N ILE A 76 0.45 13.35 -7.41
CA ILE A 76 0.81 14.07 -8.63
C ILE A 76 2.05 14.88 -8.33
N ALA A 77 3.13 14.63 -9.05
CA ALA A 77 4.38 15.38 -8.92
C ALA A 77 4.95 15.71 -10.30
N GLY A 78 5.76 16.77 -10.43
CA GLY A 78 6.41 17.11 -11.70
C GLY A 78 7.25 15.95 -12.23
N GLU A 79 8.25 15.55 -11.45
CA GLU A 79 9.04 14.35 -11.68
C GLU A 79 9.14 13.52 -10.40
N VAL A 80 9.27 12.21 -10.58
CA VAL A 80 9.55 11.25 -9.53
C VAL A 80 10.77 10.44 -9.98
N ALA A 81 11.88 10.61 -9.30
CA ALA A 81 13.11 9.88 -9.57
C ALA A 81 12.96 8.39 -9.21
N GLU A 82 13.82 7.55 -9.75
CA GLU A 82 13.80 6.11 -9.46
C GLU A 82 13.92 5.80 -7.97
N ALA A 83 14.81 6.48 -7.25
CA ALA A 83 15.00 6.30 -5.81
C ALA A 83 13.78 6.72 -4.97
N GLU A 84 12.90 7.54 -5.55
CA GLU A 84 11.75 8.14 -4.85
C GLU A 84 10.49 7.28 -4.98
N VAL A 85 10.42 6.39 -5.98
CA VAL A 85 9.24 5.52 -6.20
C VAL A 85 8.97 4.63 -5.00
N LEU A 86 10.01 4.02 -4.42
CA LEU A 86 9.87 3.18 -3.23
C LEU A 86 9.37 4.00 -2.04
N THR A 87 9.94 5.19 -1.81
CA THR A 87 9.52 6.10 -0.74
C THR A 87 8.06 6.54 -0.88
N ALA A 88 7.59 6.77 -2.11
CA ALA A 88 6.19 7.07 -2.38
C ALA A 88 5.28 5.89 -1.99
N VAL A 89 5.64 4.68 -2.41
CA VAL A 89 4.90 3.45 -2.07
C VAL A 89 4.90 3.19 -0.55
N GLU A 90 6.04 3.34 0.11
CA GLU A 90 6.17 3.22 1.58
C GLU A 90 5.32 4.25 2.32
N SER A 91 5.08 5.41 1.71
CA SER A 91 4.19 6.45 2.25
C SER A 91 2.70 6.17 1.98
N GLY A 92 2.37 4.97 1.46
CA GLY A 92 1.00 4.54 1.20
C GLY A 92 0.41 5.04 -0.12
N VAL A 93 1.24 5.57 -1.03
CA VAL A 93 0.78 6.01 -2.35
C VAL A 93 0.44 4.79 -3.19
N CYS A 94 -0.83 4.70 -3.60
CA CYS A 94 -1.33 3.62 -4.46
C CYS A 94 -1.33 4.01 -5.94
N ALA A 95 -1.35 5.31 -6.26
CA ALA A 95 -1.28 5.78 -7.64
C ALA A 95 -0.41 7.02 -7.79
N VAL A 96 0.33 7.12 -8.90
CA VAL A 96 1.21 8.23 -9.23
C VAL A 96 0.91 8.73 -10.63
N ALA A 97 0.96 10.04 -10.83
CA ALA A 97 1.00 10.64 -12.15
C ALA A 97 2.00 11.79 -12.21
N ARG A 98 2.56 12.01 -13.41
CA ARG A 98 3.34 13.20 -13.69
C ARG A 98 2.40 14.39 -13.83
N ARG A 99 2.79 15.52 -13.27
CA ARG A 99 2.05 16.77 -13.38
C ARG A 99 1.88 17.22 -14.84
N ALA A 100 2.87 16.94 -15.68
CA ALA A 100 2.81 17.22 -17.12
C ALA A 100 1.71 16.40 -17.85
N ASP A 101 1.38 15.21 -17.34
CA ASP A 101 0.39 14.29 -17.94
C ASP A 101 -0.99 14.38 -17.24
N ALA A 102 -1.10 15.23 -16.21
CA ALA A 102 -2.24 15.29 -15.30
C ALA A 102 -3.43 16.07 -15.88
N THR A 103 -4.06 15.51 -16.93
CA THR A 103 -5.29 16.05 -17.52
C THR A 103 -6.52 15.82 -16.61
N PRO A 104 -7.61 16.59 -16.76
CA PRO A 104 -8.82 16.40 -15.96
C PRO A 104 -9.41 14.98 -16.06
N ASP A 105 -9.38 14.37 -17.26
CA ASP A 105 -9.79 12.97 -17.47
C ASP A 105 -8.86 11.99 -16.76
N MET A 106 -7.55 12.23 -16.82
CA MET A 106 -6.57 11.41 -16.11
C MET A 106 -6.79 11.46 -14.60
N LEU A 107 -7.00 12.65 -14.02
CA LEU A 107 -7.23 12.80 -12.58
C LEU A 107 -8.47 12.04 -12.11
N VAL A 108 -9.57 12.14 -12.84
CA VAL A 108 -10.79 11.39 -12.53
C VAL A 108 -10.54 9.88 -12.60
N ARG A 109 -9.84 9.40 -13.64
CA ARG A 109 -9.49 7.98 -13.76
C ARG A 109 -8.63 7.50 -12.58
N LEU A 110 -7.58 8.23 -12.23
CA LEU A 110 -6.68 7.89 -11.12
C LEU A 110 -7.41 7.82 -9.78
N VAL A 111 -8.24 8.83 -9.50
CA VAL A 111 -9.06 8.88 -8.29
C VAL A 111 -10.03 7.69 -8.22
N ARG A 112 -10.69 7.35 -9.33
CA ARG A 112 -11.64 6.23 -9.36
C ARG A 112 -10.95 4.88 -9.23
N ALA A 113 -9.80 4.69 -9.88
CA ALA A 113 -8.97 3.51 -9.72
C ALA A 113 -8.54 3.35 -8.25
N ALA A 114 -8.00 4.41 -7.64
CA ALA A 114 -7.63 4.39 -6.22
C ALA A 114 -8.82 4.09 -5.30
N ALA A 115 -10.00 4.64 -5.59
CA ALA A 115 -11.23 4.34 -4.85
C ALA A 115 -11.62 2.86 -4.91
N ALA A 116 -11.41 2.22 -6.07
CA ALA A 116 -11.62 0.80 -6.31
C ALA A 116 -10.52 -0.11 -5.72
N GLY A 117 -9.46 0.47 -5.14
CA GLY A 117 -8.32 -0.27 -4.63
C GLY A 117 -7.32 -0.67 -5.71
N GLU A 118 -7.40 -0.07 -6.89
CA GLU A 118 -6.48 -0.31 -8.00
C GLU A 118 -5.29 0.65 -7.93
N GLY A 119 -4.10 0.13 -8.21
CA GLY A 119 -2.89 0.94 -8.36
C GLY A 119 -2.70 1.46 -9.78
N SER A 120 -2.08 2.62 -9.93
CA SER A 120 -1.76 3.18 -11.24
C SER A 120 -0.44 3.93 -11.21
N LEU A 121 0.50 3.51 -12.05
CA LEU A 121 1.84 4.09 -12.16
C LEU A 121 2.15 4.34 -13.64
N PRO A 122 2.91 5.39 -13.97
CA PRO A 122 3.51 5.51 -15.30
C PRO A 122 4.33 4.25 -15.63
N PRO A 123 4.29 3.74 -16.87
CA PRO A 123 4.93 2.46 -17.21
C PRO A 123 6.41 2.37 -16.84
N ASP A 124 7.14 3.46 -16.98
CA ASP A 124 8.56 3.53 -16.64
C ASP A 124 8.80 3.50 -15.10
N LEU A 125 7.92 4.12 -14.30
CA LEU A 125 7.98 4.02 -12.84
C LEU A 125 7.60 2.62 -12.36
N LEU A 126 6.62 1.98 -13.00
CA LEU A 126 6.25 0.59 -12.71
C LEU A 126 7.42 -0.37 -12.98
N GLY A 127 8.08 -0.25 -14.13
CA GLY A 127 9.27 -1.04 -14.46
C GLY A 127 10.40 -0.85 -13.45
N ARG A 128 10.64 0.40 -13.01
CA ARG A 128 11.62 0.72 -11.96
C ARG A 128 11.27 0.09 -10.61
N LEU A 129 10.01 0.18 -10.18
CA LEU A 129 9.53 -0.43 -8.94
C LEU A 129 9.75 -1.96 -8.96
N LEU A 130 9.36 -2.62 -10.04
CA LEU A 130 9.56 -4.07 -10.21
C LEU A 130 11.04 -4.45 -10.15
N ASN A 131 11.92 -3.64 -10.75
CA ASN A 131 13.37 -3.85 -10.68
C ASN A 131 13.91 -3.68 -9.26
N GLN A 132 13.47 -2.66 -8.52
CA GLN A 132 13.88 -2.44 -7.13
C GLN A 132 13.43 -3.57 -6.21
N VAL A 133 12.17 -4.00 -6.30
CA VAL A 133 11.64 -5.15 -5.55
C VAL A 133 12.44 -6.41 -5.88
N SER A 134 12.71 -6.66 -7.16
CA SER A 134 13.53 -7.80 -7.60
C SER A 134 14.97 -7.76 -7.10
N ARG A 135 15.55 -6.57 -6.92
CA ARG A 135 16.89 -6.39 -6.35
C ARG A 135 16.89 -6.65 -4.85
N LEU A 136 15.91 -6.12 -4.13
CA LEU A 136 15.74 -6.36 -2.68
C LEU A 136 15.57 -7.85 -2.39
N GLN A 137 14.73 -8.54 -3.16
CA GLN A 137 14.54 -9.97 -3.01
C GLN A 137 15.85 -10.74 -3.19
N ARG A 138 16.56 -10.55 -4.31
CA ARG A 138 17.78 -11.31 -4.64
C ARG A 138 18.99 -10.98 -3.77
N HIS A 139 19.17 -9.72 -3.39
CA HIS A 139 20.43 -9.28 -2.76
C HIS A 139 20.32 -9.08 -1.25
N VAL A 140 19.12 -8.94 -0.71
CA VAL A 140 18.91 -8.66 0.72
C VAL A 140 18.16 -9.80 1.41
N LEU A 141 17.06 -10.28 0.80
CA LEU A 141 16.16 -11.23 1.45
C LEU A 141 16.58 -12.69 1.26
N GLU A 142 16.82 -13.11 0.01
CA GLU A 142 17.25 -14.48 -0.32
C GLU A 142 18.51 -14.93 0.43
N PRO A 143 19.59 -14.12 0.55
CA PRO A 143 20.76 -14.50 1.32
C PRO A 143 20.48 -14.73 2.81
N ARG A 144 19.37 -14.17 3.32
CA ARG A 144 18.91 -14.33 4.71
C ARG A 144 17.80 -15.38 4.84
N GLY A 145 17.42 -16.04 3.74
CA GLY A 145 16.30 -16.99 3.70
C GLY A 145 14.94 -16.33 3.98
N LEU A 146 14.83 -15.01 3.85
CA LEU A 146 13.61 -14.23 4.08
C LEU A 146 12.84 -14.03 2.77
N GLN A 147 11.52 -13.89 2.88
CA GLN A 147 10.65 -13.44 1.80
C GLN A 147 10.25 -11.98 2.02
N LEU A 148 9.60 -11.36 1.03
CA LEU A 148 9.26 -9.92 1.04
C LEU A 148 8.46 -9.50 2.28
N ALA A 149 7.62 -10.40 2.80
CA ALA A 149 6.82 -10.17 4.00
C ALA A 149 7.48 -10.70 5.30
N GLY A 150 8.81 -10.87 5.30
CA GLY A 150 9.62 -11.02 6.51
C GLY A 150 9.56 -12.37 7.20
N VAL A 151 8.91 -13.37 6.60
CA VAL A 151 8.94 -14.77 7.05
C VAL A 151 9.83 -15.61 6.15
N THR A 152 10.44 -16.62 6.75
CA THR A 152 11.15 -17.67 6.03
C THR A 152 10.16 -18.66 5.42
N THR A 153 10.62 -19.46 4.45
CA THR A 153 9.81 -20.52 3.84
C THR A 153 9.25 -21.49 4.89
N ARG A 154 10.07 -21.89 5.87
CA ARG A 154 9.67 -22.80 6.96
C ARG A 154 8.58 -22.21 7.85
N GLU A 155 8.70 -20.93 8.19
CA GLU A 155 7.68 -20.24 8.99
C GLU A 155 6.36 -20.13 8.23
N SER A 156 6.41 -19.81 6.94
CA SER A 156 5.23 -19.73 6.08
C SER A 156 4.52 -21.09 5.92
N GLU A 157 5.27 -22.18 5.75
CA GLU A 157 4.72 -23.54 5.72
C GLU A 157 3.98 -23.92 7.01
N VAL A 158 4.59 -23.63 8.17
CA VAL A 158 3.96 -23.86 9.48
C VAL A 158 2.68 -23.03 9.61
N LEU A 159 2.72 -21.74 9.27
CA LEU A 159 1.56 -20.83 9.33
C LEU A 159 0.42 -21.28 8.41
N ARG A 160 0.73 -21.77 7.19
CA ARG A 160 -0.27 -22.34 6.26
C ARG A 160 -1.01 -23.51 6.89
N LEU A 161 -0.28 -24.47 7.46
CA LEU A 161 -0.91 -25.63 8.09
C LEU A 161 -1.71 -25.26 9.35
N VAL A 162 -1.26 -24.25 10.10
CA VAL A 162 -2.05 -23.70 11.22
C VAL A 162 -3.38 -23.13 10.72
N ALA A 163 -3.35 -22.33 9.65
CA ALA A 163 -4.55 -21.73 9.07
C ALA A 163 -5.51 -22.78 8.50
N SER A 164 -4.98 -23.91 8.01
CA SER A 164 -5.76 -25.08 7.60
C SER A 164 -6.32 -25.91 8.77
N GLY A 165 -6.08 -25.51 10.03
CA GLY A 165 -6.66 -26.14 11.22
C GLY A 165 -5.84 -27.29 11.81
N PHE A 166 -4.64 -27.57 11.31
CA PHE A 166 -3.81 -28.65 11.84
C PHE A 166 -3.26 -28.34 13.25
N SER A 167 -3.26 -29.35 14.11
CA SER A 167 -2.61 -29.35 15.41
C SER A 167 -1.09 -29.33 15.28
N THR A 168 -0.38 -28.92 16.34
CA THR A 168 1.09 -28.94 16.36
C THR A 168 1.66 -30.33 16.08
N GLN A 169 0.97 -31.40 16.50
CA GLN A 169 1.37 -32.77 16.24
C GLN A 169 1.24 -33.12 14.76
N GLU A 170 0.09 -32.87 14.15
CA GLU A 170 -0.12 -33.15 12.72
C GLU A 170 0.83 -32.34 11.84
N ILE A 171 1.13 -31.09 12.23
CA ILE A 171 2.14 -30.26 11.54
C ILE A 171 3.53 -30.87 11.65
N ALA A 172 3.90 -31.34 12.85
CA ALA A 172 5.19 -31.96 13.10
C ALA A 172 5.36 -33.22 12.23
N GLU A 173 4.32 -34.05 12.14
CA GLU A 173 4.29 -35.24 11.28
C GLU A 173 4.40 -34.88 9.80
N LYS A 174 3.61 -33.91 9.32
CA LYS A 174 3.62 -33.48 7.91
C LYS A 174 4.95 -32.87 7.45
N LEU A 175 5.61 -32.12 8.33
CA LEU A 175 6.88 -31.43 8.02
C LEU A 175 8.12 -32.21 8.47
N CYS A 176 7.95 -33.44 8.97
CA CYS A 176 9.03 -34.26 9.55
C CYS A 176 9.84 -33.51 10.64
N TYR A 177 9.14 -32.76 11.49
CA TYR A 177 9.69 -31.98 12.60
C TYR A 177 9.31 -32.60 13.95
N SER A 178 9.96 -32.14 15.02
CA SER A 178 9.47 -32.38 16.38
C SER A 178 8.36 -31.38 16.73
N GLN A 179 7.42 -31.77 17.61
CA GLN A 179 6.42 -30.82 18.12
C GLN A 179 7.06 -29.59 18.79
N ARG A 180 8.24 -29.77 19.41
CA ARG A 180 9.02 -28.68 20.00
C ARG A 180 9.48 -27.69 18.93
N THR A 181 9.96 -28.18 17.78
CA THR A 181 10.38 -27.35 16.65
C THR A 181 9.22 -26.49 16.14
N VAL A 182 8.05 -27.10 15.93
CA VAL A 182 6.85 -26.36 15.48
C VAL A 182 6.44 -25.28 16.50
N LYS A 183 6.49 -25.59 17.80
CA LYS A 183 6.23 -24.59 18.87
C LYS A 183 7.26 -23.46 18.85
N SER A 184 8.54 -23.77 18.65
CA SER A 184 9.61 -22.76 18.55
C SER A 184 9.37 -21.83 17.36
N ILE A 185 9.09 -22.39 16.18
CA ILE A 185 8.83 -21.60 14.97
C ILE A 185 7.64 -20.64 15.20
N LEU A 186 6.54 -21.15 15.76
CA LEU A 186 5.38 -20.31 16.06
C LEU A 186 5.71 -19.22 17.09
N HIS A 187 6.46 -19.56 18.13
CA HIS A 187 6.91 -18.63 19.16
C HIS A 187 7.80 -17.52 18.57
N ASP A 188 8.77 -17.88 17.74
CA ASP A 188 9.71 -16.96 17.13
C ASP A 188 9.00 -15.99 16.18
N VAL A 189 8.04 -16.49 15.39
CA VAL A 189 7.15 -15.64 14.57
C VAL A 189 6.32 -14.71 15.45
N THR A 190 5.65 -15.22 16.48
CA THR A 190 4.81 -14.36 17.34
C THR A 190 5.64 -13.29 18.04
N ASN A 191 6.84 -13.60 18.50
CA ASN A 191 7.71 -12.63 19.16
C ASN A 191 8.25 -11.61 18.15
N ARG A 192 8.74 -12.05 17.00
CA ARG A 192 9.34 -11.17 16.00
C ARG A 192 8.36 -10.15 15.44
N PHE A 193 7.09 -10.51 15.31
CA PHE A 193 6.03 -9.64 14.80
C PHE A 193 5.12 -9.06 15.90
N HIS A 194 5.49 -9.20 17.19
CA HIS A 194 4.70 -8.71 18.33
C HIS A 194 3.23 -9.17 18.35
N LEU A 195 3.00 -10.42 17.95
CA LEU A 195 1.69 -11.04 17.86
C LEU A 195 1.31 -11.67 19.19
N ARG A 196 0.01 -11.64 19.49
CA ARG A 196 -0.51 -12.01 20.83
C ARG A 196 -0.67 -13.52 21.01
N ASN A 197 -1.02 -14.24 19.95
CA ASN A 197 -1.29 -15.67 19.99
C ASN A 197 -1.28 -16.26 18.58
N ARG A 198 -1.46 -17.59 18.50
CA ARG A 198 -1.51 -18.37 17.26
C ARG A 198 -2.58 -17.87 16.28
N ALA A 199 -3.76 -17.49 16.77
CA ALA A 199 -4.83 -16.97 15.92
C ALA A 199 -4.47 -15.59 15.34
N HIS A 200 -3.83 -14.72 16.13
CA HIS A 200 -3.30 -13.45 15.66
C HIS A 200 -2.20 -13.68 14.59
N ALA A 201 -1.36 -14.70 14.73
CA ALA A 201 -0.36 -15.04 13.72
C ALA A 201 -0.99 -15.48 12.38
N VAL A 202 -2.07 -16.26 12.41
CA VAL A 202 -2.82 -16.61 11.19
C VAL A 202 -3.48 -15.36 10.58
N ALA A 203 -4.13 -14.54 11.39
CA ALA A 203 -4.78 -13.32 10.91
C ALA A 203 -3.78 -12.31 10.31
N TYR A 204 -2.59 -12.21 10.90
CA TYR A 204 -1.47 -11.44 10.36
C TYR A 204 -1.02 -12.02 9.02
N ALA A 205 -0.77 -13.33 8.95
CA ALA A 205 -0.32 -13.99 7.75
C ALA A 205 -1.29 -13.85 6.57
N LEU A 206 -2.61 -13.93 6.81
CA LEU A 206 -3.63 -13.69 5.79
C LEU A 206 -3.65 -12.22 5.32
N ARG A 207 -3.52 -11.27 6.26
CA ARG A 207 -3.55 -9.83 5.94
C ARG A 207 -2.35 -9.40 5.10
N GLU A 208 -1.19 -9.97 5.37
CA GLU A 208 0.06 -9.68 4.67
C GLU A 208 0.26 -10.55 3.41
N GLY A 209 -0.73 -11.39 3.05
CA GLY A 209 -0.65 -12.27 1.87
C GLY A 209 0.44 -13.35 1.96
N LEU A 210 0.80 -13.77 3.19
CA LEU A 210 1.80 -14.79 3.45
C LEU A 210 1.30 -16.21 3.16
N ILE A 211 0.00 -16.43 3.33
CA ILE A 211 -0.66 -17.73 3.27
C ILE A 211 -2.03 -17.66 2.60
#